data_AF-A0AA47EG17-F1
#
_entry.id   AF-A0AA47EG17-F1
#
_cell.length_a   1.000
_cell.length_b   1.000
_cell.length_c   1.000
_cell.angle_alpha   90.00
_cell.angle_beta   90.00
_cell.angle_gamma   90.00
#
_symmetry.space_group_name_H-M   'P 1'
#
loop_
_entity.id
_entity.type
_entity.pdbx_description
1 polymer ?
#
loop_
_entity_poly.entity_id
_entity_poly.type
_entity_poly.pdbx_seq_one_letter_code
_entity_poly.pdbx_strand_id
1 'polypeptide(L)'
;MKKVKHIYSNGVDLWKEGVTGNDQYEDTLEVTHERKQVVKGFGGCFNEAGWEILKNLNNDVRNNILDDLFNESGCAFNVGRLPMGASDYALEWHSYDETPGDYELKNFSITRDKEYLLPYLKEAIKRSPEMALFASPWSPPTWMKTKRAYNFGKLIWEEKNLKAYANYFIKYLESYQNEGIKVEQVHVQNEPVADQKFPSCIWTGKELRDFIKHYLGPLMKKKGMNTELWLGTINGPFFDFMLEGCAPFSEFYDQFVNTVLADKEARKYISGVGFQWGGKHVIEQAELSYPELRFMQTENECGDGNNTWEHAEYVYGLFWQFFQHGVESYVYWNMVLPEGGVSTWGWKQNSLITIDAETKKVIYQPEYYVMKHFSHFIKKGAKKVVTKGHWTSNSVVFENPNGDLVVIVGNAMDTDREFTFKCDGESFSTVIKQHSINTFCVSI
;
A
#
# COMPACT_ATOMS: atom_id res chain seq x y z
N MET A 1 -36.50 -2.33 11.83
CA MET A 1 -35.04 -2.20 11.99
C MET A 1 -34.41 -2.47 10.65
N LYS A 2 -33.62 -1.55 10.12
CA LYS A 2 -32.81 -1.82 8.93
C LYS A 2 -31.88 -2.99 9.23
N LYS A 3 -31.62 -3.84 8.24
CA LYS A 3 -30.81 -5.04 8.42
C LYS A 3 -29.35 -4.62 8.59
N VAL A 4 -28.80 -4.76 9.80
CA VAL A 4 -27.38 -4.55 10.06
C VAL A 4 -26.66 -5.88 9.95
N LYS A 5 -25.74 -6.01 9.00
CA LYS A 5 -24.81 -7.15 8.94
C LYS A 5 -23.63 -6.86 9.85
N HIS A 6 -23.35 -7.74 10.80
CA HIS A 6 -22.21 -7.62 11.72
C HIS A 6 -21.25 -8.80 11.52
N ILE A 7 -20.00 -8.50 11.16
CA ILE A 7 -18.89 -9.47 11.11
C ILE A 7 -17.80 -9.04 12.08
N TYR A 8 -17.20 -9.98 12.81
CA TYR A 8 -16.08 -9.71 13.70
C TYR A 8 -14.94 -10.71 13.52
N SER A 9 -13.74 -10.28 13.94
CA SER A 9 -12.56 -11.12 14.08
C SER A 9 -11.83 -10.79 15.40
N ASN A 10 -11.26 -11.80 16.05
CA ASN A 10 -10.36 -11.71 17.19
C ASN A 10 -9.26 -12.79 17.08
N GLY A 11 -8.36 -12.89 18.07
CA GLY A 11 -7.26 -13.87 18.07
C GLY A 11 -7.67 -15.36 18.04
N VAL A 12 -8.96 -15.68 18.16
CA VAL A 12 -9.51 -17.05 18.14
C VAL A 12 -10.53 -17.22 17.02
N ASP A 13 -11.50 -16.32 16.94
CA ASP A 13 -12.60 -16.34 16.00
C ASP A 13 -12.34 -15.36 14.86
N LEU A 14 -12.05 -15.88 13.67
CA LEU A 14 -11.80 -15.08 12.48
C LEU A 14 -13.03 -15.11 11.55
N TRP A 15 -13.49 -13.93 11.11
CA TRP A 15 -14.59 -13.75 10.16
C TRP A 15 -15.92 -14.41 10.57
N LYS A 16 -16.40 -14.10 11.79
CA LYS A 16 -17.65 -14.64 12.35
C LYS A 16 -18.79 -13.64 12.31
N GLU A 17 -20.02 -14.14 12.21
CA GLU A 17 -21.20 -13.29 12.35
C GLU A 17 -21.42 -12.91 13.81
N GLY A 18 -21.66 -11.61 14.04
CA GLY A 18 -22.02 -11.08 15.34
C GLY A 18 -23.50 -10.68 15.40
N VAL A 19 -23.93 -10.25 16.59
CA VAL A 19 -25.30 -9.80 16.84
C VAL A 19 -25.33 -8.31 17.17
N THR A 20 -26.48 -7.69 16.90
CA THR A 20 -26.77 -6.30 17.24
C THR A 20 -28.08 -6.21 18.01
N GLY A 21 -28.17 -5.22 18.90
CA GLY A 21 -29.33 -4.90 19.71
C GLY A 21 -29.73 -3.42 19.58
N ASN A 22 -30.57 -2.94 20.48
CA ASN A 22 -31.10 -1.58 20.49
C ASN A 22 -30.89 -0.84 21.83
N ASP A 23 -30.06 -1.41 22.71
CA ASP A 23 -29.68 -0.75 23.96
C ASP A 23 -29.02 0.60 23.68
N GLN A 24 -29.14 1.55 24.62
CA GLN A 24 -28.54 2.86 24.52
C GLN A 24 -27.43 2.99 25.54
N TYR A 25 -26.19 2.85 25.08
CA TYR A 25 -24.99 3.01 25.89
C TYR A 25 -24.45 4.45 25.80
N GLU A 26 -23.65 4.84 26.79
CA GLU A 26 -23.03 6.17 26.85
C GLU A 26 -21.98 6.36 25.73
N ASP A 27 -21.16 5.35 25.51
CA ASP A 27 -20.12 5.34 24.49
C ASP A 27 -20.73 5.19 23.09
N THR A 28 -20.66 6.28 22.32
CA THR A 28 -21.33 6.41 21.03
C THR A 28 -20.36 6.66 19.87
N LEU A 29 -20.77 6.22 18.68
CA LEU A 29 -20.25 6.64 17.39
C LEU A 29 -21.41 7.24 16.58
N GLU A 30 -21.34 8.53 16.28
CA GLU A 30 -22.34 9.21 15.47
C GLU A 30 -21.73 9.70 14.16
N VAL A 31 -22.38 9.39 13.04
CA VAL A 31 -21.98 9.92 11.73
C VAL A 31 -22.49 11.34 11.54
N THR A 32 -21.71 12.15 10.82
CA THR A 32 -22.14 13.46 10.34
C THR A 32 -22.52 13.37 8.86
N HIS A 33 -23.04 14.47 8.29
CA HIS A 33 -23.27 14.58 6.84
C HIS A 33 -22.01 14.97 6.05
N GLU A 34 -20.89 15.24 6.71
CA GLU A 34 -19.65 15.60 6.03
C GLU A 34 -18.99 14.36 5.40
N ARG A 35 -18.52 14.53 4.17
CA ARG A 35 -17.79 13.52 3.38
C ARG A 35 -16.42 14.05 3.04
N LYS A 36 -15.40 13.21 3.23
CA LYS A 36 -14.01 13.50 2.85
C LYS A 36 -13.67 12.79 1.53
N GLN A 37 -12.46 12.26 1.44
CA GLN A 37 -11.89 11.67 0.24
C GLN A 37 -12.70 10.47 -0.29
N VAL A 38 -12.59 10.26 -1.60
CA VAL A 38 -13.15 9.10 -2.30
C VAL A 38 -12.13 7.97 -2.27
N VAL A 39 -12.55 6.79 -1.81
CA VAL A 39 -11.74 5.57 -1.81
C VAL A 39 -11.60 5.04 -3.23
N LYS A 40 -10.36 4.88 -3.68
CA LYS A 40 -10.00 4.29 -4.97
C LYS A 40 -9.81 2.79 -4.89
N GLY A 41 -9.38 2.26 -3.74
CA GLY A 41 -9.39 0.82 -3.53
C GLY A 41 -8.42 0.31 -2.49
N PHE A 42 -8.28 -1.02 -2.46
CA PHE A 42 -7.43 -1.75 -1.53
C PHE A 42 -6.67 -2.83 -2.30
N GLY A 43 -5.49 -3.17 -1.82
CA GLY A 43 -4.60 -4.00 -2.61
C GLY A 43 -3.44 -4.61 -1.87
N GLY A 44 -2.57 -5.22 -2.66
CA GLY A 44 -1.29 -5.73 -2.21
C GLY A 44 -0.20 -5.61 -3.25
N CYS A 45 1.03 -5.98 -2.88
CA CYS A 45 2.19 -5.88 -3.77
C CYS A 45 2.50 -7.23 -4.41
N PHE A 46 2.81 -7.19 -5.70
CA PHE A 46 3.25 -8.35 -6.45
C PHE A 46 4.76 -8.49 -6.28
N ASN A 47 5.23 -9.68 -5.89
CA ASN A 47 6.65 -9.98 -5.75
C ASN A 47 6.96 -11.41 -6.25
N GLU A 48 8.23 -11.68 -6.54
CA GLU A 48 8.66 -12.95 -7.14
C GLU A 48 8.53 -14.11 -6.14
N ALA A 49 8.89 -13.90 -4.87
CA ALA A 49 8.81 -14.94 -3.84
C ALA A 49 7.37 -15.49 -3.65
N GLY A 50 6.38 -14.60 -3.66
CA GLY A 50 4.96 -14.96 -3.56
C GLY A 50 4.48 -15.73 -4.79
N TRP A 51 4.90 -15.33 -6.00
CA TRP A 51 4.56 -16.09 -7.20
C TRP A 51 5.26 -17.46 -7.24
N GLU A 52 6.52 -17.54 -6.82
CA GLU A 52 7.30 -18.77 -6.78
C GLU A 52 6.62 -19.84 -5.94
N ILE A 53 6.11 -19.48 -4.76
CA ILE A 53 5.40 -20.45 -3.93
C ILE A 53 4.02 -20.81 -4.49
N LEU A 54 3.29 -19.84 -5.06
CA LEU A 54 1.98 -20.06 -5.66
C LEU A 54 2.04 -20.97 -6.89
N LYS A 55 3.00 -20.76 -7.80
CA LYS A 55 3.11 -21.53 -9.05
C LYS A 55 3.42 -23.01 -8.80
N ASN A 56 4.01 -23.32 -7.64
CA ASN A 56 4.36 -24.68 -7.19
C ASN A 56 3.22 -25.40 -6.44
N LEU A 57 2.03 -24.80 -6.34
CA LEU A 57 0.82 -25.44 -5.83
C LEU A 57 0.03 -26.16 -6.94
N ASN A 58 -0.88 -27.06 -6.55
CA ASN A 58 -1.94 -27.51 -7.45
C ASN A 58 -2.78 -26.30 -7.91
N ASN A 59 -3.19 -26.30 -9.18
CA ASN A 59 -4.01 -25.28 -9.81
C ASN A 59 -5.26 -24.93 -8.99
N ASP A 60 -5.96 -25.90 -8.42
CA ASP A 60 -7.18 -25.63 -7.63
C ASP A 60 -6.87 -24.83 -6.36
N VAL A 61 -5.81 -25.22 -5.63
CA VAL A 61 -5.38 -24.52 -4.42
C VAL A 61 -4.88 -23.11 -4.76
N ARG A 62 -4.08 -22.98 -5.82
CA ARG A 62 -3.61 -21.67 -6.31
C ARG A 62 -4.79 -20.77 -6.70
N ASN A 63 -5.77 -21.31 -7.44
CA ASN A 63 -6.94 -20.56 -7.87
C ASN A 63 -7.79 -20.11 -6.69
N ASN A 64 -8.00 -20.95 -5.68
CA ASN A 64 -8.73 -20.57 -4.48
C ASN A 64 -8.06 -19.41 -3.75
N ILE A 65 -6.72 -19.43 -3.58
CA ILE A 65 -5.98 -18.33 -2.96
C ILE A 65 -6.15 -17.03 -3.77
N LEU A 66 -6.01 -17.11 -5.09
CA LEU A 66 -6.17 -15.94 -5.97
C LEU A 66 -7.61 -15.42 -5.97
N ASP A 67 -8.60 -16.31 -5.91
CA ASP A 67 -10.01 -15.95 -5.77
C ASP A 67 -10.27 -15.26 -4.42
N ASP A 68 -9.67 -15.75 -3.33
CA ASP A 68 -9.76 -15.14 -2.02
C ASP A 68 -9.10 -13.77 -1.94
N LEU A 69 -8.06 -13.50 -2.72
CA LEU A 69 -7.43 -12.18 -2.77
C LEU A 69 -8.20 -11.20 -3.67
N PHE A 70 -8.66 -11.64 -4.84
CA PHE A 70 -9.08 -10.73 -5.91
C PHE A 70 -10.58 -10.77 -6.26
N ASN A 71 -11.30 -11.86 -6.00
CA ASN A 71 -12.74 -11.90 -6.29
C ASN A 71 -13.56 -11.18 -5.22
N GLU A 72 -14.78 -10.81 -5.59
CA GLU A 72 -15.74 -10.11 -4.71
C GLU A 72 -16.13 -10.91 -3.46
N SER A 73 -16.07 -12.25 -3.52
CA SER A 73 -16.32 -13.12 -2.36
C SER A 73 -15.18 -13.12 -1.33
N GLY A 74 -13.97 -12.76 -1.76
CA GLY A 74 -12.75 -12.67 -0.97
C GLY A 74 -12.48 -11.25 -0.48
N CYS A 75 -11.23 -10.81 -0.55
CA CYS A 75 -10.80 -9.46 -0.25
C CYS A 75 -11.19 -8.45 -1.35
N ALA A 76 -11.51 -8.90 -2.56
CA ALA A 76 -11.86 -8.02 -3.69
C ALA A 76 -10.78 -6.96 -4.00
N PHE A 77 -9.50 -7.32 -3.89
CA PHE A 77 -8.40 -6.39 -4.18
C PHE A 77 -8.47 -5.87 -5.62
N ASN A 78 -8.31 -4.55 -5.74
CA ASN A 78 -8.42 -3.81 -6.98
C ASN A 78 -7.36 -2.70 -7.11
N VAL A 79 -6.36 -2.71 -6.24
CA VAL A 79 -5.13 -1.93 -6.35
C VAL A 79 -3.95 -2.89 -6.31
N GLY A 80 -2.93 -2.65 -7.14
CA GLY A 80 -1.75 -3.50 -7.21
C GLY A 80 -0.48 -2.68 -7.29
N ARG A 81 0.50 -3.01 -6.44
CA ARG A 81 1.84 -2.41 -6.52
C ARG A 81 2.82 -3.33 -7.22
N LEU A 82 3.64 -2.74 -8.09
CA LEU A 82 4.67 -3.44 -8.85
C LEU A 82 6.06 -2.88 -8.50
N PRO A 83 7.05 -3.74 -8.22
CA PRO A 83 8.43 -3.30 -8.22
C PRO A 83 8.89 -3.07 -9.66
N MET A 84 9.65 -1.99 -9.85
CA MET A 84 10.41 -1.77 -11.07
C MET A 84 11.84 -2.27 -10.84
N GLY A 85 12.14 -3.47 -11.34
CA GLY A 85 13.34 -4.23 -10.99
C GLY A 85 13.16 -5.00 -9.68
N ALA A 86 14.26 -5.34 -9.01
CA ALA A 86 14.18 -6.10 -7.76
C ALA A 86 13.75 -5.27 -6.55
N SER A 87 12.84 -5.83 -5.75
CA SER A 87 12.68 -5.51 -4.32
C SER A 87 13.47 -6.50 -3.44
N ASP A 88 13.32 -6.40 -2.13
CA ASP A 88 13.84 -7.37 -1.15
C ASP A 88 13.20 -8.78 -1.26
N TYR A 89 12.04 -8.89 -1.92
CA TYR A 89 11.33 -10.15 -2.23
C TYR A 89 11.45 -10.60 -3.69
N ALA A 90 12.38 -10.03 -4.45
CA ALA A 90 12.85 -10.68 -5.67
C ALA A 90 13.64 -11.94 -5.30
N LEU A 91 13.63 -12.98 -6.13
CA LEU A 91 14.45 -14.18 -5.90
C LEU A 91 15.95 -13.88 -6.07
N GLU A 92 16.27 -12.94 -6.95
CA GLU A 92 17.61 -12.38 -7.16
C GLU A 92 17.51 -10.88 -7.46
N TRP A 93 18.51 -10.11 -7.01
CA TRP A 93 18.55 -8.68 -7.28
C TRP A 93 18.95 -8.39 -8.72
N HIS A 94 18.13 -7.61 -9.40
CA HIS A 94 18.23 -7.30 -10.81
C HIS A 94 17.69 -5.90 -11.12
N SER A 95 18.03 -5.41 -12.31
CA SER A 95 17.40 -4.28 -12.97
C SER A 95 17.11 -4.65 -14.42
N TYR A 96 16.30 -3.87 -15.12
CA TYR A 96 15.99 -4.10 -16.53
C TYR A 96 17.13 -3.77 -17.48
N ASP A 97 18.19 -3.07 -17.04
CA ASP A 97 19.38 -2.80 -17.86
C ASP A 97 20.66 -2.69 -17.02
N GLU A 98 21.42 -3.78 -16.95
CA GLU A 98 22.71 -3.83 -16.22
C GLU A 98 23.93 -3.65 -17.13
N THR A 99 23.76 -3.16 -18.38
CA THR A 99 24.89 -2.91 -19.28
C THR A 99 25.56 -1.56 -18.96
N PRO A 100 26.81 -1.53 -18.45
CA PRO A 100 27.45 -0.27 -18.09
C PRO A 100 27.59 0.69 -19.26
N GLY A 101 27.10 1.91 -19.11
CA GLY A 101 27.19 2.96 -20.13
C GLY A 101 26.14 2.86 -21.23
N ASP A 102 25.13 2.00 -21.10
CA ASP A 102 23.99 1.95 -22.02
C ASP A 102 23.00 3.10 -21.75
N TYR A 103 23.44 4.33 -21.98
CA TYR A 103 22.61 5.52 -21.78
C TYR A 103 21.40 5.60 -22.74
N GLU A 104 21.40 4.80 -23.81
CA GLU A 104 20.30 4.69 -24.78
C GLU A 104 19.32 3.56 -24.45
N LEU A 105 19.61 2.75 -23.42
CA LEU A 105 18.79 1.62 -22.96
C LEU A 105 18.51 0.60 -24.07
N LYS A 106 19.54 0.26 -24.86
CA LYS A 106 19.45 -0.73 -25.95
C LYS A 106 19.25 -2.14 -25.44
N ASN A 107 19.80 -2.45 -24.26
CA ASN A 107 19.73 -3.75 -23.63
C ASN A 107 18.62 -3.85 -22.57
N PHE A 108 17.76 -2.83 -22.47
CA PHE A 108 16.60 -2.85 -21.56
C PHE A 108 15.69 -4.05 -21.85
N SER A 109 15.37 -4.84 -20.83
CA SER A 109 14.49 -5.99 -20.96
C SER A 109 13.70 -6.30 -19.68
N ILE A 110 12.41 -6.61 -19.88
CA ILE A 110 11.51 -7.15 -18.85
C ILE A 110 11.37 -8.69 -18.94
N THR A 111 12.32 -9.39 -19.55
CA THR A 111 12.25 -10.86 -19.71
C THR A 111 12.01 -11.57 -18.38
N ARG A 112 12.63 -11.11 -17.29
CA ARG A 112 12.43 -11.68 -15.95
C ARG A 112 11.00 -11.50 -15.44
N ASP A 113 10.41 -10.33 -15.63
CA ASP A 113 9.02 -10.08 -15.23
C ASP A 113 8.06 -11.01 -15.98
N LYS A 114 8.34 -11.34 -17.24
CA LYS A 114 7.53 -12.30 -18.01
C LYS A 114 7.50 -13.70 -17.39
N GLU A 115 8.53 -14.07 -16.63
CA GLU A 115 8.62 -15.35 -15.93
C GLU A 115 7.94 -15.30 -14.55
N TYR A 116 8.08 -14.19 -13.82
CA TYR A 116 7.65 -14.11 -12.43
C TYR A 116 6.48 -13.16 -12.18
N LEU A 117 6.61 -11.87 -12.49
CA LEU A 117 5.61 -10.87 -12.12
C LEU A 117 4.38 -10.87 -13.02
N LEU A 118 4.56 -10.95 -14.35
CA LEU A 118 3.46 -10.85 -15.30
C LEU A 118 2.47 -12.01 -15.22
N PRO A 119 2.89 -13.29 -15.03
CA PRO A 119 1.93 -14.37 -14.84
C PRO A 119 1.06 -14.18 -13.60
N TYR A 120 1.66 -13.75 -12.48
CA TYR A 120 0.92 -13.45 -11.25
C TYR A 120 -0.08 -12.31 -11.49
N LEU A 121 0.37 -11.22 -12.11
CA LEU A 121 -0.45 -10.07 -12.40
C LEU A 121 -1.61 -10.38 -13.37
N LYS A 122 -1.37 -11.18 -14.41
CA LYS A 122 -2.41 -11.60 -15.36
C LYS A 122 -3.51 -12.42 -14.68
N GLU A 123 -3.16 -13.28 -13.73
CA GLU A 123 -4.15 -14.01 -12.93
C GLU A 123 -4.98 -13.09 -12.03
N ALA A 124 -4.37 -12.04 -11.48
CA ALA A 124 -5.07 -11.04 -10.68
C ALA A 124 -6.02 -10.17 -11.53
N ILE A 125 -5.55 -9.66 -12.67
CA ILE A 125 -6.36 -8.84 -13.60
C ILE A 125 -7.54 -9.63 -14.15
N LYS A 126 -7.39 -10.94 -14.39
CA LYS A 126 -8.49 -11.81 -14.82
C LYS A 126 -9.68 -11.77 -13.84
N ARG A 127 -9.39 -11.63 -12.55
CA ARG A 127 -10.35 -11.61 -11.43
C ARG A 127 -10.80 -10.20 -11.07
N SER A 128 -9.92 -9.22 -11.26
CA SER A 128 -10.13 -7.81 -10.99
C SER A 128 -9.76 -6.98 -12.23
N PRO A 129 -10.64 -6.94 -13.26
CA PRO A 129 -10.31 -6.33 -14.56
C PRO A 129 -10.05 -4.82 -14.51
N GLU A 130 -10.60 -4.12 -13.52
CA GLU A 130 -10.38 -2.70 -13.29
C GLU A 130 -9.27 -2.39 -12.27
N MET A 131 -8.39 -3.36 -12.01
CA MET A 131 -7.30 -3.19 -11.05
C MET A 131 -6.42 -1.99 -11.42
N ALA A 132 -6.31 -1.03 -10.51
CA ALA A 132 -5.43 0.11 -10.63
C ALA A 132 -4.01 -0.29 -10.23
N LEU A 133 -3.06 -0.14 -11.16
CA LEU A 133 -1.67 -0.54 -10.94
C LEU A 133 -0.77 0.67 -10.77
N PHE A 134 0.08 0.61 -9.75
CA PHE A 134 1.17 1.57 -9.58
C PHE A 134 2.51 0.86 -9.45
N ALA A 135 3.57 1.52 -9.91
CA ALA A 135 4.92 0.96 -9.89
C ALA A 135 5.91 1.90 -9.20
N SER A 136 6.92 1.33 -8.54
CA SER A 136 8.00 2.09 -7.91
C SER A 136 9.32 1.32 -8.00
N PRO A 137 10.46 1.95 -8.34
CA PRO A 137 11.76 1.32 -8.27
C PRO A 137 12.30 1.32 -6.84
N TRP A 138 12.98 0.24 -6.45
CA TRP A 138 13.82 0.23 -5.24
C TRP A 138 15.22 0.77 -5.54
N SER A 139 15.80 0.38 -6.68
CA SER A 139 17.13 0.81 -7.09
C SER A 139 17.18 1.08 -8.59
N PRO A 140 17.90 2.13 -9.04
CA PRO A 140 18.39 2.23 -10.41
C PRO A 140 19.31 1.05 -10.78
N PRO A 141 19.61 0.86 -12.08
CA PRO A 141 20.72 0.00 -12.49
C PRO A 141 22.01 0.26 -11.73
N THR A 142 22.78 -0.78 -11.42
CA THR A 142 23.96 -0.64 -10.56
C THR A 142 25.01 0.31 -11.14
N TRP A 143 25.16 0.33 -12.47
CA TRP A 143 26.12 1.21 -13.16
C TRP A 143 25.70 2.69 -13.18
N MET A 144 24.43 3.00 -12.85
CA MET A 144 23.95 4.37 -12.71
C MET A 144 24.16 4.93 -11.30
N LYS A 145 24.65 4.13 -10.35
CA LYS A 145 24.73 4.48 -8.93
C LYS A 145 26.15 4.79 -8.47
N THR A 146 26.26 5.64 -7.45
CA THR A 146 27.54 6.04 -6.83
C THR A 146 28.27 4.85 -6.20
N LYS A 147 27.52 3.86 -5.73
CA LYS A 147 28.00 2.51 -5.41
C LYS A 147 27.46 1.57 -6.47
N ARG A 148 28.31 0.76 -7.11
CA ARG A 148 27.89 -0.23 -8.11
C ARG A 148 27.27 -1.46 -7.45
N ALA A 149 26.14 -1.25 -6.78
CA ALA A 149 25.38 -2.25 -6.04
C ALA A 149 23.89 -1.86 -6.02
N TYR A 150 22.99 -2.84 -5.90
CA TYR A 150 21.55 -2.59 -5.81
C TYR A 150 21.17 -1.96 -4.47
N ASN A 151 21.82 -2.38 -3.39
CA ASN A 151 21.70 -1.77 -2.09
C ASN A 151 22.58 -0.52 -1.98
N PHE A 152 22.18 0.37 -1.09
CA PHE A 152 22.86 1.60 -0.73
C PHE A 152 23.09 2.64 -1.85
N GLY A 153 23.50 3.83 -1.44
CA GLY A 153 24.05 4.86 -2.31
C GLY A 153 22.97 5.68 -3.03
N LYS A 154 23.41 6.39 -4.07
CA LYS A 154 22.59 7.36 -4.79
C LYS A 154 22.73 7.16 -6.28
N LEU A 155 21.81 7.75 -7.04
CA LEU A 155 22.01 7.96 -8.47
C LEU A 155 23.21 8.90 -8.71
N ILE A 156 24.05 8.58 -9.70
CA ILE A 156 25.13 9.48 -10.14
C ILE A 156 24.48 10.73 -10.76
N TRP A 157 24.78 11.90 -10.18
CA TRP A 157 24.16 13.18 -10.54
C TRP A 157 24.79 13.83 -11.78
N GLU A 158 24.90 13.06 -12.86
CA GLU A 158 25.38 13.52 -14.17
C GLU A 158 24.20 13.58 -15.16
N GLU A 159 24.17 14.58 -16.03
CA GLU A 159 23.03 14.81 -16.93
C GLU A 159 22.67 13.59 -17.80
N LYS A 160 23.67 12.88 -18.31
CA LYS A 160 23.47 11.64 -19.09
C LYS A 160 22.83 10.52 -18.26
N ASN A 161 23.19 10.40 -16.98
CA ASN A 161 22.61 9.42 -16.06
C ASN A 161 21.16 9.78 -15.72
N LEU A 162 20.89 11.05 -15.43
CA LEU A 162 19.53 11.54 -15.14
C LEU A 162 18.60 11.38 -16.35
N LYS A 163 19.08 11.67 -17.57
CA LYS A 163 18.31 11.42 -18.81
C LYS A 163 18.09 9.93 -19.06
N ALA A 164 19.10 9.09 -18.89
CA ALA A 164 18.96 7.65 -19.07
C ALA A 164 17.97 7.07 -18.06
N TYR A 165 18.06 7.46 -16.79
CA TYR A 165 17.14 7.00 -15.76
C TYR A 165 15.70 7.49 -15.99
N ALA A 166 15.48 8.72 -16.44
CA ALA A 166 14.14 9.15 -16.85
C ALA A 166 13.58 8.30 -18.03
N ASN A 167 14.42 7.94 -19.01
CA ASN A 167 14.01 7.05 -20.09
C ASN A 167 13.76 5.61 -19.61
N TYR A 168 14.39 5.17 -18.52
CA TYR A 168 14.15 3.86 -17.93
C TYR A 168 12.69 3.70 -17.48
N PHE A 169 12.10 4.74 -16.87
CA PHE A 169 10.67 4.78 -16.55
C PHE A 169 9.81 4.67 -17.81
N ILE A 170 10.14 5.40 -18.87
CA ILE A 170 9.39 5.35 -20.14
C ILE A 170 9.45 3.95 -20.75
N LYS A 171 10.64 3.35 -20.81
CA LYS A 171 10.84 1.99 -21.32
C LYS A 171 10.07 0.94 -20.52
N TYR A 172 10.04 1.06 -19.19
CA TYR A 172 9.21 0.21 -18.34
C TYR A 172 7.73 0.32 -18.69
N LEU A 173 7.19 1.54 -18.73
CA LEU A 173 5.78 1.79 -19.02
C LEU A 173 5.38 1.31 -20.42
N GLU A 174 6.18 1.61 -21.44
CA GLU A 174 5.98 1.12 -22.81
C GLU A 174 6.01 -0.41 -22.87
N SER A 175 6.92 -1.05 -22.12
CA SER A 175 7.07 -2.51 -22.12
C SER A 175 5.89 -3.23 -21.47
N TYR A 176 5.40 -2.71 -20.33
CA TYR A 176 4.20 -3.24 -19.69
C TYR A 176 2.94 -3.00 -20.54
N GLN A 177 2.84 -1.83 -21.18
CA GLN A 177 1.73 -1.57 -22.10
C GLN A 177 1.74 -2.50 -23.32
N ASN A 178 2.92 -2.86 -23.85
CA ASN A 178 3.05 -3.85 -24.93
C ASN A 178 2.62 -5.26 -24.50
N GLU A 179 2.67 -5.57 -23.21
CA GLU A 179 2.14 -6.81 -22.62
C GLU A 179 0.64 -6.72 -22.30
N GLY A 180 -0.02 -5.64 -22.69
CA GLY A 180 -1.45 -5.38 -22.44
C GLY A 180 -1.76 -4.92 -21.03
N ILE A 181 -0.74 -4.51 -20.26
CA ILE A 181 -0.88 -4.14 -18.85
C ILE A 181 -0.69 -2.62 -18.70
N LYS A 182 -1.75 -1.95 -18.24
CA LYS A 182 -1.74 -0.52 -18.01
C LYS A 182 -1.25 -0.21 -16.60
N VAL A 183 -0.06 0.37 -16.48
CA VAL A 183 0.42 0.96 -15.23
C VAL A 183 -0.10 2.40 -15.14
N GLU A 184 -1.00 2.65 -14.21
CA GLU A 184 -1.72 3.93 -14.08
C GLU A 184 -0.89 4.99 -13.37
N GLN A 185 0.01 4.57 -12.46
CA GLN A 185 0.79 5.47 -11.62
C GLN A 185 2.25 5.01 -11.52
N VAL A 186 3.18 5.94 -11.50
CA VAL A 186 4.59 5.67 -11.13
C VAL A 186 4.99 6.56 -9.97
N HIS A 187 5.56 5.94 -8.95
CA HIS A 187 6.13 6.62 -7.78
C HIS A 187 7.64 6.66 -7.98
N VAL A 188 8.24 7.85 -7.91
CA VAL A 188 9.62 8.08 -8.39
C VAL A 188 10.65 7.16 -7.70
N GLN A 189 10.45 6.84 -6.44
CA GLN A 189 11.38 6.02 -5.67
C GLN A 189 10.66 5.36 -4.50
N ASN A 190 10.95 4.08 -4.27
CA ASN A 190 10.63 3.42 -3.01
C ASN A 190 11.54 3.92 -1.89
N GLU A 191 10.97 4.29 -0.75
CA GLU A 191 11.72 4.67 0.45
C GLU A 191 12.90 5.63 0.19
N PRO A 192 12.65 6.80 -0.42
CA PRO A 192 13.72 7.64 -0.96
C PRO A 192 14.70 8.17 0.10
N VAL A 193 14.38 8.03 1.38
CA VAL A 193 15.24 8.49 2.46
C VAL A 193 16.05 7.37 3.15
N ALA A 194 15.91 6.11 2.74
CA ALA A 194 16.59 4.99 3.40
C ALA A 194 17.77 4.39 2.60
N ASP A 195 18.93 4.30 3.27
CA ASP A 195 20.15 3.62 2.77
C ASP A 195 20.15 2.15 3.22
N GLN A 196 19.40 1.30 2.53
CA GLN A 196 19.06 -0.03 3.03
C GLN A 196 20.08 -1.10 2.64
N LYS A 197 20.13 -2.19 3.42
CA LYS A 197 20.92 -3.41 3.12
C LYS A 197 20.39 -4.19 1.91
N PHE A 198 19.16 -3.94 1.52
CA PHE A 198 18.46 -4.46 0.34
C PHE A 198 18.37 -3.38 -0.75
N PRO A 199 17.83 -3.67 -1.96
CA PRO A 199 17.78 -2.71 -3.06
C PRO A 199 17.24 -1.35 -2.60
N SER A 200 18.01 -0.28 -2.82
CA SER A 200 17.68 1.05 -2.31
C SER A 200 18.45 2.13 -3.07
N CYS A 201 17.93 3.36 -3.05
CA CYS A 201 18.60 4.53 -3.59
C CYS A 201 18.13 5.77 -2.82
N ILE A 202 19.05 6.46 -2.17
CA ILE A 202 18.74 7.68 -1.43
C ILE A 202 18.57 8.85 -2.39
N TRP A 203 17.61 9.70 -2.08
CA TRP A 203 17.39 11.01 -2.65
C TRP A 203 17.26 12.04 -1.54
N THR A 204 17.81 13.23 -1.73
CA THR A 204 17.37 14.40 -0.96
C THR A 204 16.09 14.96 -1.59
N GLY A 205 15.31 15.74 -0.82
CA GLY A 205 14.14 16.44 -1.37
C GLY A 205 14.50 17.33 -2.57
N LYS A 206 15.69 17.96 -2.56
CA LYS A 206 16.17 18.79 -3.68
C LYS A 206 16.50 17.96 -4.92
N GLU A 207 17.23 16.86 -4.76
CA GLU A 207 17.51 15.94 -5.87
C GLU A 207 16.20 15.42 -6.48
N LEU A 208 15.25 14.95 -5.66
CA LEU A 208 13.99 14.43 -6.16
C LEU A 208 13.16 15.50 -6.90
N ARG A 209 13.07 16.71 -6.34
CA ARG A 209 12.44 17.88 -6.99
C ARG A 209 13.08 18.16 -8.35
N ASP A 210 14.39 18.25 -8.41
CA ASP A 210 15.12 18.65 -9.62
C ASP A 210 15.03 17.57 -10.70
N PHE A 211 15.03 16.29 -10.32
CA PHE A 211 14.80 15.18 -11.25
C PHE A 211 13.39 15.20 -11.85
N ILE A 212 12.36 15.39 -11.02
CA ILE A 212 10.97 15.52 -11.47
C ILE A 212 10.83 16.72 -12.41
N LYS A 213 11.33 17.88 -11.99
CA LYS A 213 11.21 19.17 -12.68
C LYS A 213 11.92 19.22 -14.03
N HIS A 214 13.14 18.67 -14.11
CA HIS A 214 14.00 18.86 -15.27
C HIS A 214 14.10 17.64 -16.19
N TYR A 215 13.74 16.44 -15.72
CA TYR A 215 13.94 15.20 -16.46
C TYR A 215 12.65 14.40 -16.62
N LEU A 216 12.13 13.79 -15.54
CA LEU A 216 11.05 12.80 -15.64
C LEU A 216 9.71 13.43 -16.04
N GLY A 217 9.27 14.48 -15.34
CA GLY A 217 7.99 15.16 -15.61
C GLY A 217 7.89 15.71 -17.04
N PRO A 218 8.86 16.51 -17.52
CA PRO A 218 8.89 16.99 -18.91
C PRO A 218 8.93 15.86 -19.93
N LEU A 219 9.70 14.79 -19.67
CA LEU A 219 9.80 13.65 -20.60
C LEU A 219 8.47 12.90 -20.72
N MET A 220 7.82 12.59 -19.60
CA MET A 220 6.50 11.94 -19.61
C MET A 220 5.48 12.77 -20.37
N LYS A 221 5.44 14.09 -20.13
CA LYS A 221 4.56 15.01 -20.88
C LYS A 221 4.89 15.05 -22.38
N LYS A 222 6.17 15.13 -22.74
CA LYS A 222 6.63 15.14 -24.15
C LYS A 222 6.27 13.84 -24.87
N LYS A 223 6.31 12.71 -24.16
CA LYS A 223 5.94 11.39 -24.68
C LYS A 223 4.44 11.13 -24.70
N GLY A 224 3.63 12.01 -24.10
CA GLY A 224 2.18 11.84 -24.01
C GLY A 224 1.77 10.68 -23.11
N MET A 225 2.55 10.38 -22.06
CA MET A 225 2.22 9.32 -21.12
C MET A 225 0.95 9.66 -20.35
N ASN A 226 -0.02 8.75 -20.34
CA ASN A 226 -1.24 8.88 -19.54
C ASN A 226 -1.05 8.41 -18.09
N THR A 227 0.10 7.82 -17.77
CA THR A 227 0.48 7.42 -16.41
C THR A 227 0.70 8.64 -15.54
N GLU A 228 0.10 8.64 -14.35
CA GLU A 228 0.28 9.69 -13.35
C GLU A 228 1.65 9.57 -12.68
N LEU A 229 2.30 10.70 -12.43
CA LEU A 229 3.54 10.76 -11.67
C LEU A 229 3.22 11.11 -10.21
N TRP A 230 3.67 10.26 -9.30
CA TRP A 230 3.52 10.41 -7.85
C TRP A 230 4.88 10.67 -7.22
N LEU A 231 4.91 11.49 -6.17
CA LEU A 231 6.16 11.96 -5.55
C LEU A 231 7.11 10.81 -5.18
N GLY A 232 6.58 9.71 -4.67
CA GLY A 232 7.34 8.56 -4.19
C GLY A 232 6.52 7.74 -3.21
N THR A 233 7.16 6.78 -2.55
CA THR A 233 6.61 6.12 -1.36
C THR A 233 7.40 6.60 -0.14
N ILE A 234 6.90 7.66 0.49
CA ILE A 234 7.63 8.41 1.51
C ILE A 234 7.66 7.62 2.82
N ASN A 235 8.85 7.25 3.28
CA ASN A 235 9.06 6.49 4.52
C ASN A 235 9.69 7.32 5.64
N GLY A 236 9.86 8.63 5.44
CA GLY A 236 10.44 9.55 6.41
C GLY A 236 9.47 10.63 6.91
N PRO A 237 9.80 11.34 8.00
CA PRO A 237 11.08 11.33 8.72
C PRO A 237 11.38 9.99 9.39
N PHE A 238 12.62 9.51 9.25
CA PHE A 238 13.07 8.31 9.94
C PHE A 238 13.15 8.59 11.45
N PHE A 239 12.26 7.97 12.24
CA PHE A 239 12.25 8.02 13.71
C PHE A 239 12.83 6.74 14.33
N ASP A 240 13.62 5.95 13.60
CA ASP A 240 14.31 4.82 14.22
C ASP A 240 15.60 5.30 14.90
N PHE A 241 15.50 5.65 16.18
CA PHE A 241 16.63 6.04 17.03
C PHE A 241 17.66 4.90 17.24
N MET A 242 17.42 3.68 16.73
CA MET A 242 18.27 2.51 16.95
C MET A 242 19.35 2.32 15.87
N LEU A 243 19.28 3.03 14.74
CA LEU A 243 20.25 2.89 13.65
C LEU A 243 21.23 4.07 13.61
N GLU A 244 22.42 3.83 14.14
CA GLU A 244 23.57 4.73 13.99
C GLU A 244 23.87 4.94 12.49
N GLY A 245 23.72 6.17 11.99
CA GLY A 245 23.96 6.52 10.58
C GLY A 245 22.71 6.63 9.69
N CYS A 246 21.51 6.39 10.21
CA CYS A 246 20.27 6.81 9.54
C CYS A 246 20.16 8.34 9.55
N ALA A 247 19.71 8.91 8.43
CA ALA A 247 20.01 10.27 7.98
C ALA A 247 19.85 11.37 9.06
N PRO A 248 20.84 12.26 9.23
CA PRO A 248 20.89 13.19 10.35
C PRO A 248 19.84 14.30 10.19
N PHE A 249 18.77 14.28 10.99
CA PHE A 249 17.86 15.40 11.27
C PHE A 249 17.19 16.09 10.05
N SER A 250 17.38 15.57 8.83
CA SER A 250 17.09 16.24 7.56
C SER A 250 15.85 15.72 6.85
N GLU A 251 14.88 15.14 7.56
CA GLU A 251 13.77 14.42 6.94
C GLU A 251 12.39 14.79 7.47
N PHE A 252 12.29 15.90 8.21
CA PHE A 252 10.99 16.48 8.52
C PHE A 252 10.24 16.88 7.25
N TYR A 253 8.93 17.08 7.37
CA TYR A 253 8.05 17.49 6.27
C TYR A 253 8.68 18.53 5.33
N ASP A 254 9.30 19.57 5.89
CA ASP A 254 9.91 20.66 5.13
C ASP A 254 11.18 20.30 4.36
N GLN A 255 11.89 19.25 4.75
CA GLN A 255 13.14 18.86 4.09
C GLN A 255 12.90 17.94 2.90
N PHE A 256 11.81 17.16 2.92
CA PHE A 256 11.50 16.21 1.86
C PHE A 256 10.23 16.56 1.11
N VAL A 257 9.06 16.31 1.71
CA VAL A 257 7.75 16.44 1.04
C VAL A 257 7.51 17.89 0.61
N ASN A 258 7.63 18.85 1.53
CA ASN A 258 7.39 20.25 1.20
C ASN A 258 8.48 20.82 0.28
N THR A 259 9.75 20.39 0.40
CA THR A 259 10.82 20.81 -0.54
C THR A 259 10.42 20.58 -1.99
N VAL A 260 9.79 19.45 -2.28
CA VAL A 260 9.32 19.16 -3.65
C VAL A 260 8.03 19.90 -3.95
N LEU A 261 7.03 19.82 -3.08
CA LEU A 261 5.70 20.36 -3.35
C LEU A 261 5.65 21.89 -3.38
N ALA A 262 6.51 22.59 -2.63
CA ALA A 262 6.58 24.06 -2.65
C ALA A 262 7.11 24.62 -3.99
N ASP A 263 7.87 23.84 -4.76
CA ASP A 263 8.31 24.24 -6.10
C ASP A 263 7.22 23.91 -7.15
N LYS A 264 6.50 24.95 -7.58
CA LYS A 264 5.41 24.84 -8.58
C LYS A 264 5.85 24.20 -9.89
N GLU A 265 7.12 24.32 -10.28
CA GLU A 265 7.63 23.73 -11.53
C GLU A 265 7.85 22.22 -11.41
N ALA A 266 8.07 21.70 -10.20
CA ALA A 266 8.05 20.26 -9.93
C ALA A 266 6.61 19.79 -9.68
N ARG A 267 5.88 20.46 -8.77
CA ARG A 267 4.53 20.07 -8.32
C ARG A 267 3.53 19.95 -9.47
N LYS A 268 3.64 20.75 -10.53
CA LYS A 268 2.73 20.66 -11.69
C LYS A 268 2.72 19.30 -12.40
N TYR A 269 3.71 18.44 -12.14
CA TYR A 269 3.77 17.08 -12.67
C TYR A 269 3.27 16.03 -11.68
N ILE A 270 3.07 16.38 -10.40
CA ILE A 270 2.77 15.43 -9.33
C ILE A 270 1.26 15.34 -9.12
N SER A 271 0.70 14.14 -9.28
CA SER A 271 -0.72 13.85 -9.05
C SER A 271 -1.04 13.50 -7.59
N GLY A 272 -0.04 13.05 -6.83
CA GLY A 272 -0.22 12.66 -5.43
C GLY A 272 1.07 12.25 -4.72
N VAL A 273 0.94 11.92 -3.44
CA VAL A 273 2.02 11.48 -2.56
C VAL A 273 1.69 10.12 -1.94
N GLY A 274 2.59 9.16 -2.08
CA GLY A 274 2.51 7.88 -1.38
C GLY A 274 3.25 7.95 -0.04
N PHE A 275 2.72 7.29 0.99
CA PHE A 275 3.31 7.22 2.33
C PHE A 275 3.43 5.77 2.82
N GLN A 276 4.47 5.54 3.62
CA GLN A 276 4.81 4.26 4.28
C GLN A 276 5.47 4.57 5.63
N TRP A 277 5.64 3.58 6.52
CA TRP A 277 6.56 3.65 7.68
C TRP A 277 6.53 4.99 8.45
N GLY A 278 7.63 5.75 8.44
CA GLY A 278 7.74 7.07 9.07
C GLY A 278 6.95 8.18 8.38
N GLY A 279 6.58 8.00 7.10
CA GLY A 279 5.72 8.91 6.34
C GLY A 279 4.34 9.13 6.97
N LYS A 280 3.87 8.20 7.82
CA LYS A 280 2.64 8.37 8.62
C LYS A 280 2.69 9.59 9.55
N HIS A 281 3.87 10.10 9.88
CA HIS A 281 4.05 11.27 10.76
C HIS A 281 3.99 12.61 10.01
N VAL A 282 4.00 12.60 8.67
CA VAL A 282 3.96 13.83 7.86
C VAL A 282 2.75 13.92 6.94
N ILE A 283 1.92 12.88 6.89
CA ILE A 283 0.71 12.88 6.07
C ILE A 283 -0.28 13.98 6.48
N GLU A 284 -0.43 14.26 7.77
CA GLU A 284 -1.30 15.35 8.24
C GLU A 284 -0.82 16.70 7.73
N GLN A 285 0.49 16.97 7.80
CA GLN A 285 1.06 18.21 7.27
C GLN A 285 0.90 18.31 5.75
N ALA A 286 1.01 17.19 5.03
CA ALA A 286 0.79 17.14 3.60
C ALA A 286 -0.67 17.42 3.22
N GLU A 287 -1.62 16.80 3.93
CA GLU A 287 -3.06 16.97 3.72
C GLU A 287 -3.51 18.40 4.02
N LEU A 288 -3.06 18.99 5.12
CA LEU A 288 -3.39 20.38 5.48
C LEU A 288 -2.80 21.40 4.51
N SER A 289 -1.58 21.15 3.99
CA SER A 289 -0.88 22.12 3.14
C SER A 289 -1.23 22.01 1.66
N TYR A 290 -1.61 20.82 1.20
CA TYR A 290 -1.94 20.52 -0.20
C TYR A 290 -3.21 19.67 -0.31
N PRO A 291 -4.36 20.15 0.19
CA PRO A 291 -5.62 19.40 0.19
C PRO A 291 -6.16 19.08 -1.22
N GLU A 292 -5.61 19.72 -2.26
CA GLU A 292 -5.93 19.43 -3.65
C GLU A 292 -5.24 18.16 -4.20
N LEU A 293 -4.20 17.66 -3.52
CA LEU A 293 -3.46 16.48 -3.95
C LEU A 293 -4.10 15.19 -3.43
N ARG A 294 -3.76 14.08 -4.09
CA ARG A 294 -4.16 12.74 -3.69
C ARG A 294 -3.11 12.11 -2.79
N PHE A 295 -3.55 11.29 -1.85
CA PHE A 295 -2.68 10.59 -0.91
C PHE A 295 -2.95 9.10 -0.93
N MET A 296 -1.89 8.30 -0.83
CA MET A 296 -1.99 6.84 -0.84
C MET A 296 -1.13 6.26 0.28
N GLN A 297 -1.65 5.28 1.01
CA GLN A 297 -0.82 4.38 1.78
C GLN A 297 -0.33 3.29 0.82
N THR A 298 0.99 3.18 0.63
CA THR A 298 1.58 2.42 -0.49
C THR A 298 2.23 1.11 -0.08
N GLU A 299 2.46 0.89 1.22
CA GLU A 299 3.04 -0.34 1.77
C GLU A 299 2.82 -0.39 3.29
N ASN A 300 2.28 -1.52 3.75
CA ASN A 300 2.07 -1.78 5.18
C ASN A 300 3.40 -2.02 5.88
N GLU A 301 3.51 -1.65 7.16
CA GLU A 301 4.69 -2.00 7.95
C GLU A 301 4.81 -3.52 8.09
N CYS A 302 6.01 -4.02 7.84
CA CYS A 302 6.22 -5.43 7.51
C CYS A 302 6.24 -6.40 8.70
N GLY A 303 6.27 -5.94 9.94
CA GLY A 303 6.33 -6.81 11.12
C GLY A 303 7.60 -7.67 11.20
N ASP A 304 7.48 -8.85 11.81
CA ASP A 304 8.59 -9.73 12.17
C ASP A 304 8.43 -11.20 11.70
N GLY A 305 7.38 -11.48 10.93
CA GLY A 305 7.03 -12.81 10.43
C GLY A 305 6.24 -13.69 11.41
N ASN A 306 5.94 -13.21 12.62
CA ASN A 306 5.15 -13.97 13.59
C ASN A 306 3.65 -13.93 13.31
N ASN A 307 3.17 -12.97 12.50
CA ASN A 307 1.77 -12.84 12.09
C ASN A 307 0.78 -12.89 13.28
N THR A 308 1.06 -12.16 14.35
CA THR A 308 0.27 -12.21 15.58
C THR A 308 -1.03 -11.40 15.45
N TRP A 309 -2.02 -11.73 16.30
CA TRP A 309 -3.22 -10.90 16.43
C TRP A 309 -2.91 -9.48 16.93
N GLU A 310 -1.94 -9.33 17.84
CA GLU A 310 -1.45 -8.03 18.30
C GLU A 310 -0.96 -7.15 17.13
N HIS A 311 -0.21 -7.73 16.19
CA HIS A 311 0.21 -6.99 14.99
C HIS A 311 -0.97 -6.66 14.07
N ALA A 312 -2.01 -7.51 14.02
CA ALA A 312 -3.24 -7.22 13.29
C ALA A 312 -3.98 -6.00 13.87
N GLU A 313 -4.01 -5.86 15.20
CA GLU A 313 -4.55 -4.67 15.88
C GLU A 313 -3.72 -3.42 15.58
N TYR A 314 -2.40 -3.55 15.54
CA TYR A 314 -1.50 -2.48 15.10
C TYR A 314 -1.82 -2.03 13.67
N VAL A 315 -1.99 -2.98 12.74
CA VAL A 315 -2.35 -2.68 11.34
C VAL A 315 -3.72 -2.00 11.25
N TYR A 316 -4.72 -2.42 12.05
CA TYR A 316 -5.99 -1.69 12.15
C TYR A 316 -5.79 -0.23 12.57
N GLY A 317 -4.89 0.02 13.53
CA GLY A 317 -4.48 1.37 13.93
C GLY A 317 -3.89 2.18 12.77
N LEU A 318 -3.09 1.56 11.90
CA LEU A 318 -2.57 2.21 10.69
C LEU A 318 -3.69 2.55 9.69
N PHE A 319 -4.65 1.65 9.47
CA PHE A 319 -5.84 1.94 8.66
C PHE A 319 -6.56 3.19 9.18
N TRP A 320 -6.79 3.28 10.49
CA TRP A 320 -7.38 4.47 11.10
C TRP A 320 -6.54 5.72 10.81
N GLN A 321 -5.24 5.68 11.12
CA GLN A 321 -4.33 6.82 10.91
C GLN A 321 -4.39 7.33 9.46
N PHE A 322 -4.18 6.45 8.48
CA PHE A 322 -4.10 6.87 7.09
C PHE A 322 -5.45 7.37 6.54
N PHE A 323 -6.57 6.69 6.82
CA PHE A 323 -7.88 7.13 6.32
C PHE A 323 -8.39 8.40 7.00
N GLN A 324 -7.96 8.69 8.23
CA GLN A 324 -8.28 9.98 8.85
C GLN A 324 -7.56 11.15 8.18
N HIS A 325 -6.39 10.89 7.57
CA HIS A 325 -5.55 11.88 6.88
C HIS A 325 -5.59 11.75 5.36
N GLY A 326 -6.76 11.41 4.80
CA GLY A 326 -7.04 11.67 3.40
C GLY A 326 -6.53 10.62 2.41
N VAL A 327 -5.99 9.46 2.84
CA VAL A 327 -5.62 8.44 1.86
C VAL A 327 -6.84 7.90 1.12
N GLU A 328 -6.67 7.70 -0.19
CA GLU A 328 -7.69 7.15 -1.06
C GLU A 328 -7.52 5.65 -1.32
N SER A 329 -6.32 5.11 -1.07
CA SER A 329 -6.02 3.68 -1.22
C SER A 329 -5.11 3.18 -0.11
N TYR A 330 -5.22 1.87 0.18
CA TYR A 330 -4.36 1.16 1.13
C TYR A 330 -3.83 -0.13 0.49
N VAL A 331 -2.53 -0.34 0.58
CA VAL A 331 -1.80 -1.40 -0.11
C VAL A 331 -0.96 -2.17 0.90
N TYR A 332 -1.27 -3.44 1.06
CA TYR A 332 -0.51 -4.34 1.89
C TYR A 332 0.79 -4.77 1.19
N TRP A 333 1.87 -5.03 1.94
CA TRP A 333 3.14 -5.41 1.32
C TRP A 333 3.06 -6.83 0.72
N ASN A 334 3.22 -7.86 1.54
CA ASN A 334 3.27 -9.23 1.05
C ASN A 334 1.90 -9.93 1.11
N MET A 335 1.28 -10.17 -0.04
CA MET A 335 0.02 -10.93 -0.09
C MET A 335 0.22 -12.41 0.26
N VAL A 336 1.25 -13.03 -0.31
CA VAL A 336 1.54 -14.46 -0.15
C VAL A 336 3.04 -14.64 0.00
N LEU A 337 3.47 -15.40 1.02
CA LEU A 337 4.87 -15.80 1.21
C LEU A 337 4.98 -17.29 1.59
N PRO A 338 6.16 -17.91 1.42
CA PRO A 338 6.49 -19.12 2.16
C PRO A 338 6.38 -18.90 3.68
N GLU A 339 6.09 -19.95 4.43
CA GLU A 339 6.13 -19.90 5.91
C GLU A 339 7.48 -19.37 6.41
N GLY A 340 7.42 -18.46 7.39
CA GLY A 340 8.58 -17.72 7.92
C GLY A 340 8.92 -16.44 7.15
N GLY A 341 8.43 -16.26 5.92
CA GLY A 341 8.41 -14.98 5.20
C GLY A 341 9.77 -14.27 5.14
N VAL A 342 10.84 -15.00 4.80
CA VAL A 342 12.21 -14.46 4.86
C VAL A 342 12.56 -13.76 3.55
N SER A 343 12.88 -12.47 3.62
CA SER A 343 13.45 -11.68 2.52
C SER A 343 14.85 -12.16 2.13
N THR A 344 15.34 -11.76 0.95
CA THR A 344 16.67 -12.12 0.44
C THR A 344 17.86 -11.66 1.30
N TRP A 345 17.62 -10.76 2.26
CA TRP A 345 18.64 -10.27 3.18
C TRP A 345 18.46 -10.78 4.62
N GLY A 346 17.51 -11.69 4.85
CA GLY A 346 17.35 -12.43 6.10
C GLY A 346 16.30 -11.88 7.07
N TRP A 347 15.62 -10.79 6.73
CA TRP A 347 14.53 -10.28 7.58
C TRP A 347 13.23 -11.00 7.31
N LYS A 348 12.60 -11.50 8.38
CA LYS A 348 11.27 -12.10 8.37
C LYS A 348 10.20 -11.02 8.38
N GLN A 349 9.19 -11.15 7.55
CA GLN A 349 8.05 -10.23 7.51
C GLN A 349 6.72 -10.98 7.49
N ASN A 350 5.68 -10.28 7.94
CA ASN A 350 4.31 -10.74 7.88
C ASN A 350 3.78 -10.80 6.44
N SER A 351 2.77 -11.63 6.23
CA SER A 351 2.02 -11.72 4.98
C SER A 351 0.56 -12.04 5.26
N LEU A 352 -0.32 -11.75 4.30
CA LEU A 352 -1.74 -12.10 4.44
C LEU A 352 -1.92 -13.63 4.44
N ILE A 353 -1.16 -14.33 3.61
CA ILE A 353 -1.21 -15.78 3.48
C ILE A 353 0.21 -16.34 3.54
N THR A 354 0.41 -17.40 4.31
CA THR A 354 1.65 -18.18 4.29
C THR A 354 1.41 -19.59 3.78
N ILE A 355 2.39 -20.14 3.07
CA ILE A 355 2.33 -21.50 2.52
C ILE A 355 3.55 -22.28 2.99
N ASP A 356 3.33 -23.43 3.60
CA ASP A 356 4.38 -24.39 3.89
C ASP A 356 4.90 -25.00 2.58
N ALA A 357 6.19 -24.87 2.32
CA ALA A 357 6.80 -25.31 1.07
C ALA A 357 6.82 -26.83 0.90
N GLU A 358 6.81 -27.60 1.98
CA GLU A 358 6.85 -29.07 1.97
C GLU A 358 5.43 -29.64 2.00
N THR A 359 4.63 -29.25 2.99
CA THR A 359 3.28 -29.81 3.20
C THR A 359 2.22 -29.19 2.32
N LYS A 360 2.53 -28.04 1.68
CA LYS A 360 1.60 -27.20 0.91
C LYS A 360 0.40 -26.71 1.72
N LYS A 361 0.51 -26.70 3.05
CA LYS A 361 -0.51 -26.17 3.95
C LYS A 361 -0.60 -24.65 3.76
N VAL A 362 -1.83 -24.18 3.51
CA VAL A 362 -2.15 -22.75 3.36
C VAL A 362 -2.69 -22.23 4.68
N ILE A 363 -2.16 -21.10 5.15
CA ILE A 363 -2.59 -20.44 6.39
C ILE A 363 -2.94 -18.99 6.06
N TYR A 364 -4.17 -18.60 6.38
CA TYR A 364 -4.65 -17.21 6.30
C TYR A 364 -4.36 -16.54 7.63
N GLN A 365 -3.50 -15.52 7.59
CA GLN A 365 -2.99 -14.86 8.77
C GLN A 365 -3.96 -13.81 9.31
N PRO A 366 -3.86 -13.41 10.60
CA PRO A 366 -4.71 -12.37 11.18
C PRO A 366 -4.89 -11.12 10.31
N GLU A 367 -3.81 -10.63 9.70
CA GLU A 367 -3.83 -9.43 8.86
C GLU A 367 -4.60 -9.60 7.53
N TYR A 368 -4.77 -10.83 7.03
CA TYR A 368 -5.71 -11.11 5.93
C TYR A 368 -7.12 -10.69 6.30
N TYR A 369 -7.55 -11.00 7.52
CA TYR A 369 -8.89 -10.65 7.99
C TYR A 369 -9.01 -9.15 8.23
N VAL A 370 -7.96 -8.48 8.72
CA VAL A 370 -7.94 -7.00 8.80
C VAL A 370 -8.15 -6.40 7.42
N MET A 371 -7.35 -6.78 6.42
CA MET A 371 -7.54 -6.30 5.04
C MET A 371 -8.97 -6.56 4.55
N LYS A 372 -9.48 -7.78 4.77
CA LYS A 372 -10.83 -8.18 4.34
C LYS A 372 -11.94 -7.37 5.02
N HIS A 373 -11.80 -6.99 6.29
CA HIS A 373 -12.76 -6.12 7.02
C HIS A 373 -12.94 -4.75 6.37
N PHE A 374 -11.95 -4.28 5.59
CA PHE A 374 -12.05 -3.06 4.79
C PHE A 374 -12.42 -3.38 3.34
N SER A 375 -11.57 -4.12 2.64
CA SER A 375 -11.61 -4.25 1.18
C SER A 375 -12.83 -5.00 0.66
N HIS A 376 -13.35 -5.99 1.41
CA HIS A 376 -14.54 -6.74 1.00
C HIS A 376 -15.80 -5.85 0.99
N PHE A 377 -15.93 -4.98 1.98
CA PHE A 377 -17.14 -4.20 2.22
C PHE A 377 -17.12 -2.81 1.57
N ILE A 378 -15.96 -2.15 1.54
CA ILE A 378 -15.81 -0.80 1.00
C ILE A 378 -15.58 -0.89 -0.50
N LYS A 379 -16.52 -0.34 -1.28
CA LYS A 379 -16.47 -0.38 -2.74
C LYS A 379 -15.70 0.83 -3.29
N LYS A 380 -15.07 0.64 -4.47
CA LYS A 380 -14.47 1.73 -5.23
C LYS A 380 -15.50 2.84 -5.42
N GLY A 381 -15.12 4.08 -5.10
CA GLY A 381 -16.03 5.23 -5.12
C GLY A 381 -16.71 5.53 -3.78
N ALA A 382 -16.52 4.69 -2.75
CA ALA A 382 -16.98 5.00 -1.40
C ALA A 382 -16.36 6.30 -0.89
N LYS A 383 -17.06 7.00 0.01
CA LYS A 383 -16.59 8.26 0.59
C LYS A 383 -16.36 8.07 2.09
N LYS A 384 -15.23 8.55 2.59
CA LYS A 384 -14.99 8.56 4.04
C LYS A 384 -15.97 9.52 4.72
N VAL A 385 -16.60 9.07 5.80
CA VAL A 385 -17.59 9.83 6.58
C VAL A 385 -16.93 10.38 7.83
N VAL A 386 -17.20 11.65 8.16
CA VAL A 386 -16.74 12.23 9.43
C VAL A 386 -17.67 11.78 10.56
N THR A 387 -17.08 11.39 11.68
CA THR A 387 -17.77 10.88 12.87
C THR A 387 -17.46 11.72 14.11
N LYS A 388 -18.30 11.60 15.13
CA LYS A 388 -18.12 12.18 16.47
C LYS A 388 -18.54 11.18 17.56
N GLY A 389 -18.16 11.44 18.82
CA GLY A 389 -18.42 10.56 19.96
C GLY A 389 -17.18 9.78 20.40
N HIS A 390 -17.28 9.07 21.53
CA HIS A 390 -16.15 8.40 22.20
C HIS A 390 -15.49 7.30 21.36
N TRP A 391 -16.21 6.72 20.40
CA TRP A 391 -15.68 5.68 19.52
C TRP A 391 -14.95 6.20 18.27
N THR A 392 -14.93 7.53 18.03
CA THR A 392 -14.33 8.13 16.82
C THR A 392 -12.87 7.75 16.61
N SER A 393 -12.08 7.67 17.68
CA SER A 393 -10.66 7.32 17.61
C SER A 393 -10.39 5.82 17.45
N ASN A 394 -11.44 4.99 17.50
CA ASN A 394 -11.39 3.54 17.38
C ASN A 394 -12.24 3.05 16.20
N SER A 395 -12.59 3.94 15.27
CA SER A 395 -13.52 3.62 14.19
C SER A 395 -13.24 4.39 12.91
N VAL A 396 -13.53 3.76 11.78
CA VAL A 396 -13.55 4.41 10.46
C VAL A 396 -14.87 4.07 9.78
N VAL A 397 -15.51 5.07 9.16
CA VAL A 397 -16.81 4.91 8.51
C VAL A 397 -16.74 5.38 7.06
N PHE A 398 -17.34 4.59 6.17
CA PHE A 398 -17.44 4.88 4.75
C PHE A 398 -18.88 4.77 4.27
N GLU A 399 -19.27 5.61 3.32
CA GLU A 399 -20.50 5.48 2.58
C GLU A 399 -20.19 4.92 1.19
N ASN A 400 -20.71 3.74 0.88
CA ASN A 400 -20.57 3.14 -0.44
C ASN A 400 -21.40 3.91 -1.49
N PRO A 401 -21.10 3.76 -2.80
CA PRO A 401 -21.85 4.44 -3.86
C PRO A 401 -23.36 4.17 -3.88
N ASN A 402 -23.80 3.06 -3.30
CA ASN A 402 -25.22 2.70 -3.15
C ASN A 402 -25.90 3.34 -1.93
N GLY A 403 -25.17 4.11 -1.11
CA GLY A 403 -25.66 4.74 0.12
C GLY A 403 -25.48 3.91 1.39
N ASP A 404 -25.08 2.63 1.31
CA ASP A 404 -24.84 1.81 2.49
C ASP A 404 -23.63 2.34 3.28
N LEU A 405 -23.74 2.37 4.61
CA LEU A 405 -22.60 2.66 5.48
C LEU A 405 -21.85 1.38 5.85
N VAL A 406 -20.53 1.47 5.78
CA VAL A 406 -19.60 0.47 6.32
C VAL A 406 -18.90 1.09 7.52
N VAL A 407 -19.16 0.56 8.70
CA VAL A 407 -18.61 1.01 9.98
C VAL A 407 -17.63 -0.04 10.47
N ILE A 408 -16.34 0.29 10.58
CA ILE A 408 -15.32 -0.62 11.09
C ILE A 408 -14.82 -0.11 12.44
N VAL A 409 -14.93 -0.93 13.49
CA VAL A 409 -14.62 -0.61 14.89
C VAL A 409 -13.58 -1.58 15.43
N GLY A 410 -12.52 -1.07 16.05
CA GLY A 410 -11.49 -1.88 16.72
C GLY A 410 -11.47 -1.63 18.22
N ASN A 411 -11.39 -2.69 19.01
CA ASN A 411 -11.15 -2.64 20.45
C ASN A 411 -9.91 -3.47 20.78
N ALA A 412 -8.78 -2.80 20.98
CA ALA A 412 -7.51 -3.43 21.38
C ALA A 412 -7.29 -3.41 22.91
N MET A 413 -8.33 -3.09 23.70
CA MET A 413 -8.24 -3.10 25.16
C MET A 413 -8.51 -4.50 25.72
N ASP A 414 -7.99 -4.78 26.92
CA ASP A 414 -8.23 -6.00 27.71
C ASP A 414 -9.64 -6.06 28.35
N THR A 415 -10.59 -5.26 27.86
CA THR A 415 -11.96 -5.22 28.35
C THR A 415 -12.94 -5.06 27.22
N ASP A 416 -14.05 -5.79 27.31
CA ASP A 416 -15.23 -5.57 26.49
C ASP A 416 -15.73 -4.13 26.66
N ARG A 417 -16.19 -3.52 25.57
CA ARG A 417 -16.72 -2.16 25.59
C ARG A 417 -18.09 -2.09 24.94
N GLU A 418 -18.98 -1.36 25.57
CA GLU A 418 -20.31 -1.07 25.04
C GLU A 418 -20.22 -0.10 23.86
N PHE A 419 -21.02 -0.34 22.82
CA PHE A 419 -21.00 0.44 21.58
C PHE A 419 -22.41 0.74 21.13
N THR A 420 -22.69 2.03 20.90
CA THR A 420 -23.92 2.49 20.23
C THR A 420 -23.58 3.30 18.99
N PHE A 421 -24.01 2.83 17.82
CA PHE A 421 -23.93 3.57 16.57
C PHE A 421 -25.19 4.41 16.36
N LYS A 422 -25.04 5.65 15.88
CA LYS A 422 -26.14 6.58 15.60
C LYS A 422 -26.01 7.21 14.21
N CYS A 423 -27.11 7.21 13.45
CA CYS A 423 -27.23 7.84 12.14
C CYS A 423 -28.68 8.31 11.91
N ASP A 424 -28.90 9.61 11.71
CA ASP A 424 -30.21 10.19 11.35
C ASP A 424 -31.40 9.74 12.21
N GLY A 425 -31.19 9.63 13.53
CA GLY A 425 -32.20 9.20 14.50
C GLY A 425 -32.40 7.68 14.59
N GLU A 426 -31.72 6.90 13.74
CA GLU A 426 -31.61 5.45 13.87
C GLU A 426 -30.37 5.07 14.67
N SER A 427 -30.43 3.93 15.36
CA SER A 427 -29.31 3.40 16.12
C SER A 427 -29.34 1.89 16.20
N PHE A 428 -28.17 1.28 16.38
CA PHE A 428 -28.02 -0.07 16.88
C PHE A 428 -26.90 -0.09 17.92
N SER A 429 -26.84 -1.15 18.70
CA SER A 429 -25.79 -1.34 19.69
C SER A 429 -25.29 -2.76 19.76
N THR A 430 -24.11 -2.94 20.35
CA THR A 430 -23.53 -4.23 20.68
C THR A 430 -22.44 -4.07 21.73
N VAL A 431 -21.86 -5.17 22.17
CA VAL A 431 -20.64 -5.19 22.99
C VAL A 431 -19.48 -5.57 22.09
N ILE A 432 -18.55 -4.64 21.91
CA ILE A 432 -17.30 -4.86 21.17
C ILE A 432 -16.34 -5.58 22.10
N LYS A 433 -16.08 -6.86 21.80
CA LYS A 433 -15.22 -7.70 22.64
C LYS A 433 -13.81 -7.13 22.73
N GLN A 434 -13.14 -7.39 23.85
CA GLN A 434 -11.69 -7.16 23.96
C GLN A 434 -10.95 -7.80 22.79
N HIS A 435 -9.86 -7.18 22.39
CA HIS A 435 -9.01 -7.60 21.27
C HIS A 435 -9.77 -8.02 20.01
N SER A 436 -10.65 -7.17 19.49
CA SER A 436 -11.48 -7.49 18.33
C SER A 436 -11.64 -6.36 17.31
N ILE A 437 -11.83 -6.75 16.06
CA ILE A 437 -12.16 -5.86 14.93
C ILE A 437 -13.53 -6.27 14.41
N ASN A 438 -14.42 -5.29 14.22
CA ASN A 438 -15.82 -5.50 13.91
C ASN A 438 -16.20 -4.62 12.72
N THR A 439 -16.94 -5.18 11.75
CA THR A 439 -17.51 -4.44 10.62
C THR A 439 -19.03 -4.55 10.64
N PHE A 440 -19.70 -3.41 10.56
CA PHE A 440 -21.14 -3.30 10.41
C PHE A 440 -21.47 -2.73 9.03
N CYS A 441 -22.28 -3.43 8.26
CA CYS A 441 -22.89 -2.87 7.05
C CYS A 441 -24.32 -2.47 7.37
N VAL A 442 -24.60 -1.17 7.27
CA VAL A 442 -25.88 -0.55 7.59
C VAL A 442 -26.49 -0.06 6.28
N SER A 443 -27.56 -0.70 5.83
CA SER A 443 -28.32 -0.17 4.70
C SER A 443 -29.09 1.05 5.14
N ILE A 444 -29.00 2.15 4.38
CA ILE A 444 -29.73 3.40 4.63
C ILE A 444 -31.02 3.44 3.84
#